data_AF-A0AA39X6B3-F1
#
_entry.id   AF-A0AA39X6B3-F1
#
_cell.length_a   1.000
_cell.length_b   1.000
_cell.length_c   1.000
_cell.angle_alpha   90.00
_cell.angle_beta   90.00
_cell.angle_gamma   90.00
#
_symmetry.space_group_name_H-M   'P 1'
#
loop_
_entity.id
_entity.type
_entity.pdbx_description
1 polymer ?
#
loop_
_entity_poly.entity_id
_entity_poly.type
_entity_poly.pdbx_seq_one_letter_code
_entity_poly.pdbx_strand_id
1 'polypeptide(L)'
;MPFTDATLPKIPEFDALTLDPKGPPGNAWGLFGENDELGMLNLLTPETVAAAAKEIKTGVRFSLDLPLNQPEFPSFDRQPFKHEINQRGAGRNVNDDVLHFNTQSSSQWDGFRHYGNQKHKCYYMGHTQEDILKSDVIGTN
;
A
#
# COMPACT_ATOMS: atom_id res chain seq x y z
N MET A 1 7.88 -14.06 -6.24
CA MET A 1 8.21 -12.72 -5.70
C MET A 1 9.20 -12.09 -6.64
N PRO A 2 8.88 -11.03 -7.39
CA PRO A 2 9.86 -10.42 -8.28
C PRO A 2 10.62 -9.37 -7.49
N PHE A 3 11.52 -9.81 -6.61
CA PHE A 3 12.73 -9.04 -6.37
C PHE A 3 13.75 -9.64 -7.34
N THR A 4 13.63 -9.25 -8.61
CA THR A 4 14.47 -9.81 -9.67
C THR A 4 15.90 -9.35 -9.49
N ASP A 5 16.85 -10.18 -9.90
CA ASP A 5 18.29 -9.91 -9.98
C ASP A 5 18.65 -8.80 -11.00
N ALA A 6 17.66 -8.02 -11.43
CA ALA A 6 17.81 -6.95 -12.40
C ALA A 6 18.42 -5.74 -11.71
N THR A 7 19.47 -5.19 -12.31
CA THR A 7 20.04 -3.91 -11.88
C THR A 7 18.94 -2.83 -11.89
N LEU A 8 18.81 -2.11 -10.78
CA LEU A 8 17.83 -1.03 -10.67
C LEU A 8 18.00 -0.04 -11.83
N PRO A 9 16.91 0.41 -12.46
CA PRO A 9 16.99 1.41 -13.52
C PRO A 9 17.58 2.70 -12.96
N LYS A 10 18.22 3.49 -13.84
CA LYS A 10 18.65 4.84 -13.45
C LYS A 10 17.42 5.68 -13.14
N ILE A 11 17.32 6.19 -11.91
CA ILE A 11 16.23 7.09 -11.51
C ILE A 11 16.36 8.41 -12.29
N PRO A 12 15.31 8.86 -12.99
CA PRO A 12 15.33 10.13 -13.70
C PRO A 12 15.31 11.30 -12.71
N GLU A 13 15.92 12.42 -13.11
CA GLU A 13 15.71 13.69 -12.43
C GLU A 13 14.25 14.14 -12.58
N PHE A 14 13.76 14.95 -11.65
CA PHE A 14 12.37 15.42 -11.66
C PHE A 14 12.01 16.14 -12.98
N ASP A 15 12.91 16.98 -13.49
CA ASP A 15 12.72 17.72 -14.74
C ASP A 15 12.74 16.84 -16.00
N ALA A 16 13.20 15.58 -15.87
CA ALA A 16 13.20 14.60 -16.96
C ALA A 16 11.88 13.81 -17.05
N LEU A 17 10.96 13.98 -16.09
CA LEU A 17 9.59 13.50 -16.22
C LEU A 17 8.87 14.37 -17.26
N THR A 18 8.00 13.85 -18.11
CA THR A 18 7.16 12.64 -17.99
C THR A 18 7.76 11.46 -18.78
N LEU A 19 7.84 10.27 -18.18
CA LEU A 19 8.42 9.10 -18.87
C LEU A 19 7.48 8.51 -19.93
N ASP A 20 6.21 8.26 -19.58
CA ASP A 20 5.21 7.84 -20.55
C ASP A 20 4.36 9.05 -21.00
N PRO A 21 4.51 9.54 -22.24
CA PRO A 21 3.75 10.69 -22.73
C PRO A 21 2.25 10.42 -22.88
N LYS A 22 1.79 9.16 -22.80
CA LYS A 22 0.36 8.80 -22.82
C LYS A 22 -0.30 8.97 -21.44
N GLY A 23 0.50 9.01 -20.37
CA GLY A 23 0.02 9.15 -19.01
C GLY A 23 -0.10 10.61 -18.54
N PRO A 24 -0.51 10.84 -17.27
CA PRO A 24 -0.53 12.17 -16.68
C PRO A 24 0.85 12.83 -16.64
N PRO A 25 0.95 14.17 -16.74
CA PRO A 25 2.22 14.88 -16.58
C PRO A 25 2.91 14.54 -15.24
N GLY A 26 4.22 14.32 -15.30
CA GLY A 26 5.04 13.98 -14.14
C GLY A 26 5.03 12.48 -13.78
N ASN A 27 4.45 11.61 -14.61
CA ASN A 27 4.51 10.17 -14.35
C ASN A 27 5.91 9.59 -14.60
N ALA A 28 6.22 8.51 -13.86
CA ALA A 28 7.40 7.67 -14.03
C ALA A 28 7.01 6.26 -14.55
N TRP A 29 5.93 6.16 -15.32
CA TRP A 29 5.43 4.87 -15.81
C TRP A 29 6.43 4.23 -16.77
N GLY A 30 6.60 2.92 -16.64
CA GLY A 30 7.59 2.15 -17.40
C GLY A 30 9.01 2.16 -16.81
N LEU A 31 9.29 2.92 -15.74
CA LEU A 31 10.62 2.97 -15.11
C LEU A 31 11.11 1.57 -14.67
N PHE A 32 10.21 0.77 -14.08
CA PHE A 32 10.49 -0.60 -13.64
C PHE A 32 9.97 -1.67 -14.61
N GLY A 33 9.64 -1.29 -15.84
CA GLY A 33 9.08 -2.16 -16.87
C GLY A 33 7.60 -1.89 -17.17
N GLU A 34 7.14 -2.40 -18.30
CA GLU A 34 5.80 -2.10 -18.86
C GLU A 34 4.65 -2.75 -18.08
N ASN A 35 4.92 -3.80 -17.30
CA ASN A 35 3.94 -4.53 -16.49
C ASN A 35 4.17 -4.33 -14.98
N ASP A 36 4.82 -3.23 -14.59
CA ASP A 36 5.10 -2.96 -13.19
C ASP A 36 3.82 -2.67 -12.40
N GLU A 37 3.69 -3.28 -11.22
CA GLU A 37 2.57 -3.06 -10.30
C GLU A 37 3.03 -2.55 -8.92
N LEU A 38 4.35 -2.39 -8.73
CA LEU A 38 4.95 -2.10 -7.42
C LEU A 38 5.50 -0.67 -7.32
N GLY A 39 5.77 0.00 -8.44
CA GLY A 39 6.30 1.35 -8.47
C GLY A 39 7.57 1.47 -7.63
N MET A 40 7.61 2.44 -6.72
CA MET A 40 8.81 2.66 -5.89
C MET A 40 9.08 1.55 -4.86
N LEU A 41 8.14 0.62 -4.62
CA LEU A 41 8.43 -0.55 -3.78
C LEU A 41 9.51 -1.45 -4.39
N ASN A 42 9.75 -1.36 -5.71
CA ASN A 42 10.86 -2.03 -6.38
C ASN A 42 12.24 -1.62 -5.85
N LEU A 43 12.36 -0.48 -5.15
CA LEU A 43 13.61 -0.06 -4.49
C LEU A 43 13.97 -0.90 -3.26
N LEU A 44 13.02 -1.68 -2.72
CA LEU A 44 13.22 -2.59 -1.59
C LEU A 44 13.91 -3.89 -2.03
N THR A 45 15.11 -3.78 -2.63
CA THR A 45 15.90 -4.95 -3.05
C THR A 45 16.42 -5.74 -1.84
N PRO A 46 16.81 -7.02 -2.01
CA PRO A 46 17.41 -7.81 -0.93
C PRO A 46 18.61 -7.12 -0.28
N GLU A 47 19.44 -6.43 -1.07
CA GLU A 47 20.62 -5.68 -0.60
C GLU A 47 20.19 -4.47 0.23
N THR A 48 19.19 -3.70 -0.23
CA THR A 48 18.66 -2.54 0.49
C THR A 48 18.05 -2.98 1.83
N VAL A 49 17.26 -4.05 1.83
CA VAL A 49 16.65 -4.61 3.05
C VAL A 49 17.71 -5.13 4.01
N ALA A 50 18.72 -5.86 3.52
CA ALA A 50 19.83 -6.36 4.34
C ALA A 50 20.70 -5.22 4.89
N ALA A 51 20.89 -4.14 4.13
CA ALA A 51 21.59 -2.96 4.60
C ALA A 51 20.81 -2.27 5.74
N ALA A 52 19.49 -2.12 5.60
CA ALA A 52 18.64 -1.51 6.64
C ALA A 52 18.71 -2.28 7.97
N ALA A 53 18.83 -3.61 7.94
CA ALA A 53 18.98 -4.41 9.16
C ALA A 53 20.24 -4.03 9.98
N LYS A 54 21.29 -3.49 9.34
CA LYS A 54 22.50 -3.03 10.03
C LYS A 54 22.26 -1.80 10.90
N GLU A 55 21.19 -1.05 10.69
CA GLU A 55 20.82 0.12 11.52
C GLU A 55 20.33 -0.28 12.91
N ILE A 56 19.95 -1.54 13.11
CA ILE A 56 19.53 -2.06 14.42
C ILE A 56 20.77 -2.20 15.33
N LYS A 57 21.02 -1.19 16.17
CA LYS A 57 22.16 -1.18 17.11
C LYS A 57 21.80 -1.51 18.56
N THR A 58 20.64 -1.05 19.03
CA THR A 58 20.27 -1.09 20.45
C THR A 58 19.11 -2.04 20.76
N GLY A 59 18.37 -2.48 19.73
CA GLY A 59 17.18 -3.31 19.89
C GLY A 59 15.95 -2.58 20.46
N VAL A 60 16.01 -1.25 20.62
CA VAL A 60 14.85 -0.43 21.03
C VAL A 60 13.83 -0.41 19.90
N ARG A 61 12.53 -0.53 20.26
CA ARG A 61 11.41 -0.57 19.31
C ARG A 61 10.40 0.51 19.67
N PHE A 62 9.87 1.18 18.65
CA PHE A 62 8.79 2.15 18.75
C PHE A 62 7.64 1.70 17.86
N SER A 63 6.43 1.63 18.39
CA SER A 63 5.23 1.42 17.56
C SER A 63 4.86 2.71 16.85
N LEU A 64 4.62 2.63 15.54
CA LEU A 64 4.09 3.74 14.74
C LEU A 64 2.59 3.58 14.44
N ASP A 65 2.00 2.49 14.94
CA ASP A 65 0.59 2.19 14.74
C ASP A 65 -0.27 2.89 15.79
N LEU A 66 -1.30 3.56 15.30
CA LEU A 66 -2.44 3.97 16.11
C LEU A 66 -3.26 2.73 16.49
N PRO A 67 -3.92 2.73 17.67
CA PRO A 67 -4.95 1.76 17.96
C PRO A 67 -6.02 1.72 16.86
N LEU A 68 -6.49 0.54 16.47
CA LEU A 68 -7.45 0.39 15.36
C LEU A 68 -8.79 1.11 15.61
N ASN A 69 -9.15 1.35 16.87
CA ASN A 69 -10.32 2.14 17.25
C ASN A 69 -10.09 3.65 17.24
N GLN A 70 -8.95 4.11 16.70
CA GLN A 70 -8.59 5.52 16.61
C GLN A 70 -8.32 5.92 15.15
N PRO A 71 -8.82 7.11 14.72
CA PRO A 71 -9.68 8.02 15.48
C PRO A 71 -11.10 7.44 15.65
N GLU A 72 -11.74 7.75 16.78
CA GLU A 72 -13.10 7.29 17.09
C GLU A 72 -14.13 7.76 16.03
N PHE A 73 -13.86 8.92 15.41
CA PHE A 73 -14.67 9.50 14.35
C PHE A 73 -13.82 9.65 13.07
N PRO A 74 -13.80 8.64 12.20
CA PRO A 74 -13.07 8.70 10.94
C PRO A 74 -13.56 9.81 10.01
N SER A 75 -12.64 10.46 9.30
CA SER A 75 -12.94 11.48 8.29
C SER A 75 -13.66 10.90 7.06
N PHE A 76 -14.23 11.77 6.22
CA PHE A 76 -14.85 11.42 4.94
C PHE A 76 -16.00 10.40 5.04
N ASP A 77 -16.82 10.52 6.09
CA ASP A 77 -17.98 9.66 6.35
C ASP A 77 -17.64 8.16 6.39
N ARG A 78 -16.38 7.83 6.69
CA ARG A 78 -15.91 6.44 6.80
C ARG A 78 -16.55 5.76 8.01
N GLN A 79 -16.81 4.47 7.87
CA GLN A 79 -17.41 3.68 8.93
C GLN A 79 -16.48 3.60 10.15
N PRO A 80 -16.96 3.91 11.37
CA PRO A 80 -16.19 3.73 12.59
C PRO A 80 -15.82 2.27 12.84
N PHE A 81 -14.70 2.07 13.54
CA PHE A 81 -14.22 0.77 13.97
C PHE A 81 -15.25 0.08 14.90
N LYS A 82 -15.45 -1.22 14.71
CA LYS A 82 -16.24 -2.08 15.59
C LYS A 82 -15.45 -3.32 15.97
N HIS A 83 -15.55 -3.70 17.23
CA HIS A 83 -14.93 -4.90 17.80
C HIS A 83 -15.94 -5.65 18.63
N GLU A 84 -16.15 -6.91 18.28
CA GLU A 84 -17.07 -7.82 18.94
C GLU A 84 -16.29 -9.02 19.48
N ILE A 85 -16.47 -9.34 20.76
CA ILE A 85 -15.82 -10.47 21.43
C ILE A 85 -16.84 -11.59 21.60
N ASN A 86 -16.54 -12.77 21.07
CA ASN A 86 -17.43 -13.93 21.04
C ASN A 86 -16.87 -15.07 21.90
N GLN A 87 -17.51 -15.36 23.04
CA GLN A 87 -17.15 -16.52 23.86
C GLN A 87 -17.43 -17.84 23.11
N ARG A 88 -16.45 -18.73 23.08
CA ARG A 88 -16.53 -20.03 22.40
C ARG A 88 -16.83 -21.16 23.37
N GLY A 89 -18.04 -21.70 23.25
CA GLY A 89 -18.51 -22.87 24.01
C GLY A 89 -18.98 -22.49 25.42
N ALA A 90 -20.15 -22.99 25.80
CA ALA A 90 -20.77 -22.69 27.09
C ALA A 90 -19.84 -23.07 28.25
N GLY A 91 -19.59 -22.13 29.16
CA GLY A 91 -18.78 -22.35 30.37
C GLY A 91 -17.27 -22.44 30.16
N ARG A 92 -16.75 -22.13 28.96
CA ARG A 92 -15.30 -22.13 28.68
C ARG A 92 -14.74 -20.71 28.66
N ASN A 93 -13.51 -20.54 29.12
CA ASN A 93 -12.78 -19.27 29.07
C ASN A 93 -12.00 -19.16 27.74
N VAL A 94 -12.73 -19.10 26.63
CA VAL A 94 -12.16 -19.00 25.27
C VAL A 94 -12.97 -17.97 24.49
N ASN A 95 -12.30 -17.05 23.79
CA ASN A 95 -12.95 -16.00 22.99
C ASN A 95 -12.33 -15.95 21.58
N ASP A 96 -13.17 -15.68 20.59
CA ASP A 96 -12.76 -15.21 19.26
C ASP A 96 -13.32 -13.81 19.05
N ASP A 97 -12.60 -12.98 18.30
CA ASP A 97 -12.98 -11.58 18.07
C ASP A 97 -13.32 -11.35 16.59
N VAL A 98 -14.29 -10.47 16.34
CA VAL A 98 -14.63 -9.99 15.00
C VAL A 98 -14.38 -8.48 14.94
N LEU A 99 -13.59 -8.07 13.95
CA LEU A 99 -13.28 -6.68 13.69
C LEU A 99 -13.95 -6.24 12.39
N HIS A 100 -14.60 -5.09 12.42
CA HIS A 100 -15.10 -4.42 11.23
C HIS A 100 -14.55 -3.00 11.19
N PHE A 101 -13.81 -2.68 10.14
CA PHE A 101 -13.13 -1.40 10.02
C PHE A 101 -12.94 -1.01 8.57
N ASN A 102 -12.90 0.30 8.33
CA ASN A 102 -12.50 0.84 7.05
C ASN A 102 -10.97 0.94 7.00
N THR A 103 -10.36 0.41 5.93
CA THR A 103 -8.89 0.29 5.80
C THR A 103 -8.16 1.64 5.67
N GLN A 104 -8.89 2.75 5.51
CA GLN A 104 -8.37 4.10 5.46
C GLN A 104 -8.63 4.91 6.74
N SER A 105 -8.85 4.25 7.88
CA SER A 105 -9.28 4.96 9.11
C SER A 105 -8.21 5.05 10.19
N SER A 106 -7.25 4.14 10.30
CA SER A 106 -6.18 4.20 11.31
C SER A 106 -4.80 4.28 10.63
N SER A 107 -3.70 3.96 11.33
CA SER A 107 -2.40 3.80 10.67
C SER A 107 -2.53 2.87 9.46
N GLN A 108 -2.13 3.36 8.28
CA GLN A 108 -2.51 2.77 6.99
C GLN A 108 -1.42 2.94 5.93
N TRP A 109 -1.54 2.14 4.88
CA TRP A 109 -0.88 2.35 3.59
C TRP A 109 -1.93 2.55 2.51
N ASP A 110 -1.78 3.60 1.71
CA ASP A 110 -2.62 3.84 0.53
C ASP A 110 -1.93 3.29 -0.72
N GLY A 111 -2.44 2.15 -1.21
CA GLY A 111 -1.94 1.53 -2.44
C GLY A 111 -2.35 2.29 -3.70
N PHE A 112 -1.82 1.86 -4.86
CA PHE A 112 -2.08 2.52 -6.15
C PHE A 112 -3.56 2.54 -6.57
N ARG A 113 -4.42 1.73 -5.95
CA ARG A 113 -5.88 1.70 -6.13
C ARG A 113 -6.62 2.79 -5.35
N HIS A 114 -5.98 3.42 -4.37
CA HIS A 114 -6.67 4.32 -3.44
C HIS A 114 -7.16 5.60 -4.12
N TYR A 115 -6.31 6.22 -4.94
CA TYR A 115 -6.63 7.52 -5.53
C TYR A 115 -6.05 7.68 -6.94
N GLY A 116 -6.93 7.61 -7.94
CA GLY A 116 -6.57 7.81 -9.34
C GLY A 116 -6.51 9.27 -9.75
N ASN A 117 -5.88 9.54 -10.89
CA ASN A 117 -5.86 10.85 -11.51
C ASN A 117 -7.26 11.21 -12.04
N GLN A 118 -7.87 12.25 -11.45
CA GLN A 118 -9.25 12.61 -11.76
C GLN A 118 -9.45 13.20 -13.16
N LYS A 119 -8.43 13.83 -13.74
CA LYS A 119 -8.49 14.42 -15.08
C LYS A 119 -8.32 13.37 -16.18
N HIS A 120 -7.35 12.47 -16.02
CA HIS A 120 -7.04 11.43 -17.00
C HIS A 120 -7.84 10.14 -16.78
N LYS A 121 -8.59 10.04 -15.67
CA LYS A 121 -9.45 8.90 -15.31
C LYS A 121 -8.70 7.57 -15.27
N CYS A 122 -7.50 7.59 -14.70
CA CYS A 122 -6.62 6.43 -14.62
C CYS A 122 -5.89 6.36 -13.27
N TYR A 123 -5.44 5.17 -12.91
CA TYR A 123 -4.58 4.84 -11.79
C TYR A 123 -3.14 4.66 -12.27
N TYR A 124 -2.28 4.09 -11.41
CA TYR A 124 -0.91 3.72 -11.78
C TYR A 124 -0.87 2.88 -13.06
N MET A 125 0.15 3.09 -13.91
CA MET A 125 0.32 2.42 -15.21
C MET A 125 -0.88 2.48 -16.16
N GLY A 126 -1.76 3.47 -15.99
CA GLY A 126 -2.89 3.70 -16.89
C GLY A 126 -4.11 2.84 -16.60
N HIS A 127 -4.11 2.02 -15.55
CA HIS A 127 -5.26 1.20 -15.18
C HIS A 127 -6.51 2.04 -14.94
N THR A 128 -7.65 1.53 -15.37
CA THR A 128 -8.93 2.22 -15.28
C THR A 128 -9.68 1.83 -14.01
N GLN A 129 -10.73 2.57 -13.68
CA GLN A 129 -11.67 2.18 -12.62
C GLN A 129 -12.26 0.79 -12.83
N GLU A 130 -12.50 0.41 -14.09
CA GLU A 130 -13.05 -0.90 -14.44
C GLU A 130 -12.06 -2.02 -14.13
N ASP A 131 -10.76 -1.82 -14.43
CA ASP A 131 -9.71 -2.78 -14.12
C ASP A 131 -9.63 -3.07 -12.62
N ILE A 132 -9.76 -2.03 -11.78
CA ILE A 132 -9.75 -2.16 -10.32
C ILE A 132 -10.94 -2.97 -9.80
N LEU A 133 -12.11 -2.82 -10.43
CA LEU A 133 -13.33 -3.52 -9.98
C LEU A 133 -13.41 -4.97 -10.45
N LYS A 134 -12.65 -5.35 -11.49
CA LYS A 134 -12.76 -6.65 -12.15
C LYS A 134 -11.53 -7.55 -11.99
N SER A 135 -10.45 -7.04 -11.43
CA SER A 135 -9.19 -7.79 -11.29
C SER A 135 -8.46 -7.37 -10.02
N ASP A 136 -7.31 -7.98 -9.77
CA ASP A 136 -6.43 -7.67 -8.64
C ASP A 136 -5.18 -6.86 -9.04
N VAL A 137 -5.13 -6.37 -10.29
CA VAL A 137 -4.05 -5.54 -10.83
C VAL A 137 -3.72 -4.34 -9.93
N ILE A 138 -2.45 -4.08 -9.67
CA ILE A 138 -1.97 -3.02 -8.77
C ILE A 138 -2.55 -3.07 -7.34
N GLY A 139 -3.07 -4.23 -6.95
CA GLY A 139 -3.51 -4.58 -5.60
C GLY A 139 -2.71 -5.76 -5.05
N THR A 140 -2.91 -6.08 -3.77
CA THR A 140 -2.34 -7.29 -3.15
C THR A 140 -3.41 -8.38 -3.16
N ASN A 141 -3.12 -9.53 -3.76
CA ASN A 141 -3.93 -10.76 -3.69
C ASN A 141 -3.96 -11.33 -2.27
#